data_AF-A0A8S4Q2J1-F1
#
_entry.id   AF-A0A8S4Q2J1-F1
#
_cell.length_a   1.000
_cell.length_b   1.000
_cell.length_c   1.000
_cell.angle_alpha   90.00
_cell.angle_beta   90.00
_cell.angle_gamma   90.00
#
_symmetry.space_group_name_H-M   'P 1'
#
loop_
_entity.id
_entity.type
_entity.pdbx_description
1 polymer ?
#
loop_
_entity_poly.entity_id
_entity_poly.type
_entity_poly.pdbx_seq_one_letter_code
_entity_poly.pdbx_strand_id
1 'polypeptide(L)'
;METSDSCQPIKFSDTPLPLTALYSWPGSGNTWVRHLLQQLTGIYTGSMYHDLKLRTTSFPGESYRNGSVIAIKTHHKYSTFSDKVNLTRAIVIIRHPLDAHLANEKRMLMKSHTGEVNATMLNKLKTIIHNDKRNVLKLEDWSLKTLRWVTVQNIPILILSYESLVLDLKPELLRISHFLNTDITERLLQCVLRNSDGLHLRRKHTQKVHFSRDIKATADDIYTKTLWEIEQLCSERT
;
A
#
# COMPACT_ATOMS: atom_id res chain seq x y z
N MET A 1 9.72 19.15 -23.11
CA MET A 1 8.34 19.27 -22.58
C MET A 1 8.34 18.71 -21.17
N GLU A 2 8.54 19.58 -20.18
CA GLU A 2 8.52 19.24 -18.75
C GLU A 2 7.09 18.93 -18.33
N THR A 3 6.82 17.68 -17.99
CA THR A 3 5.61 17.26 -17.28
C THR A 3 6.01 16.94 -15.84
N SER A 4 6.36 17.97 -15.07
CA SER A 4 6.67 17.77 -13.65
C SER A 4 5.44 18.10 -12.80
N ASP A 5 4.51 17.16 -12.72
CA ASP A 5 3.44 17.09 -11.69
C ASP A 5 4.02 16.81 -10.27
N SER A 6 5.31 17.09 -10.06
CA SER A 6 5.99 16.89 -8.78
C SER A 6 5.98 18.16 -7.94
N CYS A 7 5.65 18.02 -6.66
CA CYS A 7 5.60 19.13 -5.71
C CYS A 7 6.98 19.68 -5.35
N GLN A 8 8.01 18.88 -5.59
CA GLN A 8 9.42 19.19 -5.38
C GLN A 8 10.27 18.21 -6.22
N PRO A 9 11.53 18.53 -6.52
CA PRO A 9 12.43 17.61 -7.20
C PRO A 9 12.54 16.29 -6.44
N ILE A 10 12.33 15.18 -7.15
CA ILE A 10 12.41 13.83 -6.58
C ILE A 10 13.73 13.20 -7.03
N LYS A 11 14.53 12.72 -6.07
CA LYS A 11 15.85 12.13 -6.33
C LYS A 11 16.11 10.90 -5.47
N PHE A 12 17.22 10.22 -5.72
CA PHE A 12 17.76 9.30 -4.73
C PHE A 12 18.31 10.10 -3.55
N SER A 13 18.32 9.50 -2.36
CA SER A 13 18.95 10.12 -1.20
C SER A 13 20.46 10.20 -1.41
N ASP A 14 21.04 11.36 -1.08
CA ASP A 14 22.49 11.58 -1.14
C ASP A 14 23.21 10.86 0.01
N THR A 15 22.51 10.63 1.12
CA THR A 15 23.00 9.88 2.28
C THR A 15 22.14 8.64 2.54
N PRO A 16 22.71 7.53 3.05
CA PRO A 16 21.93 6.32 3.34
C PRO A 16 20.84 6.58 4.40
N LEU A 17 19.59 6.32 4.04
CA LEU A 17 18.43 6.41 4.92
C LEU A 17 18.20 5.11 5.72
N PRO A 18 17.49 5.18 6.86
CA PRO A 18 16.97 4.00 7.54
C PRO A 18 16.12 3.13 6.60
N LEU A 19 16.47 1.85 6.50
CA LEU A 19 15.76 0.90 5.64
C LEU A 19 14.33 0.73 6.16
N THR A 20 13.38 1.21 5.37
CA THR A 20 11.95 1.24 5.70
C THR A 20 11.18 0.30 4.78
N ALA A 21 10.47 -0.69 5.32
CA ALA A 21 9.54 -1.48 4.51
C ALA A 21 8.27 -0.68 4.26
N LEU A 22 7.74 -0.78 3.05
CA LEU A 22 6.36 -0.40 2.74
C LEU A 22 5.58 -1.67 2.38
N TYR A 23 5.05 -2.32 3.40
CA TYR A 23 4.27 -3.54 3.25
C TYR A 23 2.77 -3.26 3.10
N SER A 24 2.10 -4.13 2.37
CA SER A 24 0.65 -4.22 2.33
C SER A 24 0.23 -5.57 1.76
N TRP A 25 -0.97 -6.05 2.04
CA TRP A 25 -1.57 -7.09 1.20
C TRP A 25 -1.93 -6.50 -0.20
N PRO A 26 -1.76 -7.23 -1.31
CA PRO A 26 -2.01 -6.71 -2.65
C PRO A 26 -3.37 -6.00 -2.82
N GLY A 27 -3.41 -4.82 -3.44
CA GLY A 27 -4.67 -4.08 -3.61
C GLY A 27 -5.02 -3.09 -2.48
N SER A 28 -4.19 -2.99 -1.44
CA SER A 28 -4.36 -2.04 -0.32
C SER A 28 -3.75 -0.65 -0.56
N GLY A 29 -3.57 -0.22 -1.81
CA GLY A 29 -3.19 1.18 -2.10
C GLY A 29 -1.69 1.51 -2.07
N ASN A 30 -0.80 0.52 -1.97
CA ASN A 30 0.65 0.77 -1.84
C ASN A 30 1.28 1.59 -2.99
N THR A 31 0.83 1.43 -4.24
CA THR A 31 1.29 2.29 -5.36
C THR A 31 0.93 3.77 -5.13
N TRP A 32 -0.24 4.04 -4.57
CA TRP A 32 -0.67 5.39 -4.24
C TRP A 32 0.14 5.96 -3.07
N VAL A 33 0.35 5.16 -2.02
CA VAL A 33 1.20 5.58 -0.88
C VAL A 33 2.64 5.82 -1.33
N ARG A 34 3.20 5.05 -2.26
CA ARG A 34 4.51 5.35 -2.84
C ARG A 34 4.55 6.71 -3.52
N HIS A 35 3.54 7.04 -4.33
CA HIS A 35 3.42 8.37 -4.94
C HIS A 35 3.42 9.45 -3.87
N LEU A 36 2.54 9.33 -2.86
CA LEU A 36 2.47 10.28 -1.75
C LEU A 36 3.83 10.44 -1.04
N LEU A 37 4.54 9.35 -0.73
CA LEU A 37 5.86 9.38 -0.11
C LEU A 37 6.89 10.13 -0.96
N GLN A 38 6.92 9.90 -2.27
CA GLN A 38 7.86 10.60 -3.15
C GLN A 38 7.55 12.10 -3.22
N GLN A 39 6.26 12.47 -3.28
CA GLN A 39 5.85 13.87 -3.28
C GLN A 39 6.14 14.55 -1.94
N LEU A 40 5.93 13.83 -0.83
CA LEU A 40 6.12 14.31 0.53
C LEU A 40 7.59 14.52 0.89
N THR A 41 8.48 13.66 0.40
CA THR A 41 9.88 13.63 0.85
C THR A 41 10.87 14.10 -0.19
N GLY A 42 10.49 14.16 -1.47
CA GLY A 42 11.43 14.41 -2.57
C GLY A 42 12.39 13.23 -2.80
N ILE A 43 12.11 12.06 -2.22
CA ILE A 43 12.98 10.88 -2.31
C ILE A 43 12.23 9.73 -2.98
N TYR A 44 12.89 9.06 -3.93
CA TYR A 44 12.34 7.90 -4.62
C TYR A 44 11.98 6.75 -3.67
N THR A 45 10.97 5.97 -4.06
CA THR A 45 10.61 4.73 -3.38
C THR A 45 11.14 3.51 -4.13
N GLY A 46 11.66 2.56 -3.37
CA GLY A 46 12.15 1.28 -3.84
C GLY A 46 11.08 0.19 -3.91
N SER A 47 11.51 -1.01 -4.33
CA SER A 47 10.64 -2.17 -4.49
C SER A 47 11.43 -3.47 -4.51
N MET A 48 10.87 -4.53 -3.93
CA MET A 48 11.38 -5.89 -4.10
C MET A 48 11.17 -6.44 -5.51
N TYR A 49 10.36 -5.77 -6.33
CA TYR A 49 10.02 -6.19 -7.67
C TYR A 49 10.86 -5.49 -8.74
N HIS A 50 10.82 -6.06 -9.95
CA HIS A 50 11.47 -5.54 -11.13
C HIS A 50 10.40 -5.24 -12.20
N ASP A 51 9.67 -4.13 -12.03
CA ASP A 51 8.67 -3.68 -13.00
C ASP A 51 9.25 -2.57 -13.89
N LEU A 52 9.63 -2.94 -15.12
CA LEU A 52 10.24 -2.02 -16.08
C LEU A 52 9.31 -0.85 -16.44
N LYS A 53 7.98 -1.07 -16.49
CA LYS A 53 7.02 -0.01 -16.84
C LYS A 53 6.92 1.01 -15.71
N LEU A 54 6.86 0.56 -14.46
CA LEU A 54 6.86 1.48 -13.32
C LEU A 54 8.19 2.24 -13.24
N ARG A 55 9.32 1.55 -13.49
CA ARG A 55 10.65 2.15 -13.48
C ARG A 55 10.80 3.32 -14.46
N THR A 56 10.28 3.17 -15.67
CA THR A 56 10.42 4.19 -16.73
C THR A 56 9.37 5.31 -16.67
N THR A 57 8.30 5.16 -15.87
CA THR A 57 7.17 6.11 -15.85
C THR A 57 7.06 6.91 -14.57
N SER A 58 7.04 6.25 -13.41
CA SER A 58 6.57 6.86 -12.14
C SER A 58 7.41 6.51 -10.92
N PHE A 59 8.19 5.43 -10.99
CA PHE A 59 9.01 4.94 -9.88
C PHE A 59 10.44 4.60 -10.33
N PRO A 60 11.30 5.59 -10.63
CA PRO A 60 12.70 5.35 -11.01
C PRO A 60 13.49 4.48 -10.02
N GLY A 61 13.11 4.52 -8.74
CA GLY A 61 13.65 3.66 -7.67
C GLY A 61 13.21 2.20 -7.71
N GLU A 62 12.40 1.76 -8.68
CA GLU A 62 12.01 0.35 -8.80
C GLU A 62 13.27 -0.55 -8.87
N SER A 63 13.25 -1.68 -8.14
CA SER A 63 14.39 -2.59 -7.91
C SER A 63 15.42 -2.14 -6.89
N TYR A 64 15.38 -0.91 -6.39
CA TYR A 64 16.28 -0.47 -5.31
C TYR A 64 15.77 -0.94 -3.95
N ARG A 65 16.71 -1.44 -3.13
CA ARG A 65 16.43 -2.13 -1.86
C ARG A 65 17.39 -1.70 -0.73
N ASN A 66 17.96 -0.50 -0.83
CA ASN A 66 18.95 0.03 0.10
C ASN A 66 18.58 1.46 0.54
N GLY A 67 19.47 2.13 1.28
CA GLY A 67 19.21 3.44 1.87
C GLY A 67 19.14 4.61 0.87
N SER A 68 19.25 4.37 -0.45
CA SER A 68 19.06 5.43 -1.44
C SER A 68 17.59 5.80 -1.68
N VAL A 69 16.66 5.02 -1.14
CA VAL A 69 15.21 5.20 -1.28
C VAL A 69 14.53 5.33 0.09
N ILE A 70 13.44 6.09 0.16
CA ILE A 70 12.76 6.40 1.43
C ILE A 70 12.01 5.19 2.01
N ALA A 71 11.49 4.31 1.15
CA ALA A 71 10.82 3.08 1.56
C ALA A 71 10.85 2.03 0.44
N ILE A 72 10.86 0.75 0.81
CA ILE A 72 10.96 -0.39 -0.11
C ILE A 72 9.64 -1.15 -0.12
N LYS A 73 8.93 -1.09 -1.24
CA LYS A 73 7.65 -1.80 -1.43
C LYS A 73 7.81 -3.31 -1.41
N THR A 74 6.89 -4.00 -0.74
CA THR A 74 6.79 -5.46 -0.77
C THR A 74 5.37 -5.98 -0.52
N HIS A 75 5.05 -7.15 -1.09
CA HIS A 75 3.93 -8.01 -0.68
C HIS A 75 4.41 -9.37 -0.14
N HIS A 76 5.73 -9.57 -0.02
CA HIS A 76 6.31 -10.80 0.51
C HIS A 76 5.97 -10.97 1.99
N LYS A 77 6.05 -12.22 2.48
CA LYS A 77 6.03 -12.50 3.91
C LYS A 77 7.21 -11.79 4.58
N TYR A 78 7.03 -11.40 5.84
CA TYR A 78 8.06 -10.72 6.62
C TYR A 78 9.40 -11.47 6.59
N SER A 79 9.42 -12.76 6.92
CA SER A 79 10.65 -13.58 6.94
C SER A 79 11.44 -13.50 5.63
N THR A 80 10.78 -13.73 4.49
CA THR A 80 11.42 -13.66 3.17
C THR A 80 11.97 -12.26 2.83
N PHE A 81 11.39 -11.20 3.42
CA PHE A 81 11.84 -9.84 3.22
C PHE A 81 13.01 -9.49 4.15
N SER A 82 12.89 -9.80 5.45
CA SER A 82 13.91 -9.53 6.47
C SER A 82 15.21 -10.26 6.18
N ASP A 83 15.15 -11.45 5.58
CA ASP A 83 16.35 -12.21 5.17
C ASP A 83 17.15 -11.49 4.07
N LYS A 84 16.54 -10.54 3.35
CA LYS A 84 17.13 -9.85 2.21
C LYS A 84 17.49 -8.40 2.49
N VAL A 85 16.87 -7.80 3.51
CA VAL A 85 16.95 -6.37 3.81
C VAL A 85 17.01 -6.22 5.33
N ASN A 86 18.09 -5.64 5.85
CA ASN A 86 18.23 -5.39 7.28
C ASN A 86 17.32 -4.24 7.72
N LEU A 87 16.07 -4.57 7.98
CA LEU A 87 15.00 -3.61 8.17
C LEU A 87 15.13 -2.84 9.48
N THR A 88 14.98 -1.51 9.41
CA THR A 88 15.06 -0.63 10.60
C THR A 88 13.71 -0.16 11.09
N ARG A 89 12.71 -0.07 10.19
CA ARG A 89 11.32 0.29 10.50
C ARG A 89 10.37 -0.18 9.41
N ALA A 90 9.08 -0.23 9.68
CA ALA A 90 8.06 -0.64 8.70
C ALA A 90 6.85 0.29 8.68
N ILE A 91 6.32 0.53 7.48
CA ILE A 91 4.98 1.08 7.27
C ILE A 91 4.12 -0.06 6.74
N VAL A 92 3.02 -0.35 7.42
CA VAL A 92 2.07 -1.41 7.07
C VAL A 92 0.74 -0.77 6.69
N ILE A 93 0.35 -0.90 5.42
CA ILE A 93 -0.93 -0.39 4.94
C ILE A 93 -1.98 -1.50 5.04
N ILE A 94 -3.04 -1.22 5.78
CA ILE A 94 -4.19 -2.08 6.01
C ILE A 94 -5.39 -1.50 5.27
N ARG A 95 -6.12 -2.37 4.58
CA ARG A 95 -7.37 -2.04 3.89
C ARG A 95 -8.36 -3.16 4.16
N HIS A 96 -9.66 -2.83 4.18
CA HIS A 96 -10.72 -3.80 4.27
C HIS A 96 -10.47 -4.99 3.29
N PRO A 97 -10.48 -6.24 3.76
CA PRO A 97 -9.92 -7.37 3.02
C PRO A 97 -10.68 -7.67 1.73
N LEU A 98 -12.01 -7.47 1.69
CA LEU A 98 -12.77 -7.64 0.45
C LEU A 98 -12.44 -6.59 -0.60
N ASP A 99 -12.22 -5.34 -0.18
CA ASP A 99 -11.89 -4.27 -1.10
C ASP A 99 -10.48 -4.43 -1.65
N ALA A 100 -9.54 -4.85 -0.80
CA ALA A 100 -8.19 -5.21 -1.21
C ALA A 100 -8.20 -6.39 -2.19
N HIS A 101 -8.95 -7.46 -1.88
CA HIS A 101 -9.10 -8.64 -2.73
C HIS A 101 -9.70 -8.30 -4.09
N LEU A 102 -10.82 -7.58 -4.12
CA LEU A 102 -11.46 -7.13 -5.35
C LEU A 102 -10.51 -6.24 -6.19
N ALA A 103 -9.79 -5.33 -5.53
CA ALA A 103 -8.81 -4.48 -6.20
C ALA A 103 -7.65 -5.30 -6.79
N ASN A 104 -7.20 -6.34 -6.10
CA ASN A 104 -6.12 -7.20 -6.60
C ASN A 104 -6.58 -8.08 -7.76
N GLU A 105 -7.78 -8.70 -7.69
CA GLU A 105 -8.31 -9.50 -8.80
C GLU A 105 -8.49 -8.66 -10.06
N LYS A 106 -9.01 -7.43 -9.94
CA LYS A 106 -9.06 -6.47 -11.05
C LYS A 106 -7.67 -6.19 -11.64
N ARG A 107 -6.68 -5.90 -10.79
CA ARG A 107 -5.28 -5.66 -11.20
C ARG A 107 -4.71 -6.84 -12.01
N MET A 108 -4.93 -8.05 -11.52
CA MET A 108 -4.38 -9.27 -12.13
C MET A 108 -5.04 -9.57 -13.47
N LEU A 109 -6.37 -9.39 -13.57
CA LEU A 109 -7.10 -9.59 -14.83
C LEU A 109 -6.69 -8.58 -15.91
N MET A 110 -6.46 -7.32 -15.51
CA MET A 110 -6.07 -6.26 -16.44
C MET A 110 -4.58 -6.28 -16.82
N LYS A 111 -3.74 -7.02 -16.07
CA LYS A 111 -2.27 -6.90 -16.10
C LYS A 111 -1.81 -5.43 -16.04
N SER A 112 -2.58 -4.59 -15.35
CA SER A 112 -2.40 -3.15 -15.31
C SER A 112 -2.73 -2.63 -13.92
N HIS A 113 -2.04 -1.56 -13.53
CA HIS A 113 -2.30 -0.89 -12.26
C HIS A 113 -3.53 0.02 -12.30
N THR A 114 -4.00 0.40 -13.50
CA THR A 114 -5.03 1.44 -13.75
C THR A 114 -6.03 1.10 -14.88
N GLY A 115 -6.01 -0.12 -15.43
CA GLY A 115 -6.82 -0.48 -16.61
C GLY A 115 -8.33 -0.51 -16.38
N GLU A 116 -9.11 -0.56 -17.46
CA GLU A 116 -10.57 -0.73 -17.43
C GLU A 116 -10.99 -2.19 -17.66
N VAL A 117 -12.14 -2.58 -17.08
CA VAL A 117 -12.68 -3.95 -17.21
C VAL A 117 -13.56 -4.03 -18.45
N ASN A 118 -13.21 -4.87 -19.43
CA ASN A 118 -14.12 -5.21 -20.54
C ASN A 118 -15.11 -6.32 -20.14
N ALA A 119 -16.13 -6.57 -20.97
CA ALA A 119 -17.20 -7.54 -20.66
C ALA A 119 -16.67 -8.96 -20.34
N THR A 120 -15.66 -9.43 -21.07
CA THR A 120 -15.04 -10.75 -20.84
C THR A 120 -14.31 -10.81 -19.49
N MET A 121 -13.59 -9.75 -19.13
CA MET A 121 -12.94 -9.62 -17.82
C MET A 121 -13.96 -9.53 -16.69
N LEU A 122 -15.09 -8.86 -16.91
CA LEU A 122 -16.17 -8.77 -15.93
C LEU A 122 -16.76 -10.14 -15.63
N ASN A 123 -16.99 -10.98 -16.64
CA ASN A 123 -17.50 -12.34 -16.42
C ASN A 123 -16.51 -13.20 -15.63
N LYS A 124 -15.20 -13.13 -15.94
CA LYS A 124 -14.16 -13.80 -15.15
C LYS A 124 -14.14 -13.30 -13.71
N LEU A 125 -14.26 -11.99 -13.51
CA LEU A 125 -14.32 -11.39 -12.19
C LEU A 125 -15.54 -11.91 -11.41
N LYS A 126 -16.73 -11.96 -12.03
CA LYS A 126 -17.93 -12.55 -11.41
C LYS A 126 -17.71 -14.00 -10.98
N THR A 127 -17.11 -14.84 -11.82
CA THR A 127 -16.79 -16.24 -11.48
C THR A 127 -15.89 -16.34 -10.25
N ILE A 128 -14.89 -15.46 -10.14
CA ILE A 128 -14.00 -15.43 -8.96
C ILE A 128 -14.76 -14.96 -7.72
N ILE A 129 -15.54 -13.89 -7.85
CA ILE A 129 -16.25 -13.26 -6.73
C ILE A 129 -17.37 -14.14 -6.19
N HIS A 130 -18.01 -14.97 -7.02
CA HIS A 130 -19.03 -15.93 -6.58
C HIS A 130 -18.44 -17.26 -6.05
N ASN A 131 -17.11 -17.38 -5.95
CA ASN A 131 -16.47 -18.54 -5.34
C ASN A 131 -16.15 -18.28 -3.87
N ASP A 132 -17.17 -18.46 -3.03
CA ASP A 132 -17.11 -18.13 -1.61
C ASP A 132 -16.01 -18.89 -0.86
N LYS A 133 -15.82 -20.19 -1.13
CA LYS A 133 -14.72 -20.98 -0.54
C LYS A 133 -13.35 -20.36 -0.83
N ARG A 134 -13.10 -19.95 -2.08
CA ARG A 134 -11.86 -19.28 -2.46
C ARG A 134 -11.74 -17.91 -1.79
N ASN A 135 -12.84 -17.18 -1.67
CA ASN A 135 -12.83 -15.86 -1.03
C ASN A 135 -12.46 -15.96 0.44
N VAL A 136 -13.03 -16.89 1.21
CA VAL A 136 -12.66 -17.11 2.63
C VAL A 136 -11.15 -17.34 2.77
N LEU A 137 -10.57 -18.24 1.96
CA LEU A 137 -9.11 -18.48 1.99
C LEU A 137 -8.29 -17.22 1.71
N LYS A 138 -8.80 -16.29 0.89
CA LYS A 138 -8.13 -15.01 0.61
C LYS A 138 -8.24 -14.03 1.78
N LEU A 139 -9.36 -14.03 2.50
CA LEU A 139 -9.56 -13.22 3.71
C LEU A 139 -8.65 -13.72 4.84
N GLU A 140 -8.56 -15.02 5.04
CA GLU A 140 -7.66 -15.65 6.02
C GLU A 140 -6.18 -15.37 5.67
N ASP A 141 -5.79 -15.51 4.40
CA ASP A 141 -4.43 -15.17 3.93
C ASP A 141 -4.09 -13.69 4.15
N TRP A 142 -5.07 -12.79 3.96
CA TRP A 142 -4.92 -11.37 4.25
C TRP A 142 -4.63 -11.14 5.74
N SER A 143 -5.43 -11.74 6.62
CA SER A 143 -5.28 -11.58 8.08
C SER A 143 -3.93 -12.13 8.54
N LEU A 144 -3.63 -13.38 8.21
CA LEU A 144 -2.40 -14.06 8.60
C LEU A 144 -1.14 -13.29 8.17
N LYS A 145 -1.10 -12.79 6.93
CA LYS A 145 0.08 -12.07 6.43
C LYS A 145 0.20 -10.69 7.05
N THR A 146 -0.91 -10.00 7.29
CA THR A 146 -0.93 -8.67 7.93
C THR A 146 -0.44 -8.80 9.37
N LEU A 147 -0.98 -9.75 10.14
CA LEU A 147 -0.54 -10.05 11.50
C LEU A 147 0.95 -10.39 11.56
N ARG A 148 1.46 -11.23 10.65
CA ARG A 148 2.90 -11.54 10.63
C ARG A 148 3.81 -10.34 10.42
N TRP A 149 3.35 -9.32 9.70
CA TRP A 149 4.12 -8.09 9.55
C TRP A 149 4.06 -7.20 10.78
N VAL A 150 3.04 -7.31 11.63
CA VAL A 150 2.95 -6.51 12.85
C VAL A 150 3.52 -7.20 14.09
N THR A 151 3.44 -8.54 14.15
CA THR A 151 3.79 -9.30 15.36
C THR A 151 5.26 -9.73 15.43
N VAL A 152 5.87 -10.08 14.30
CA VAL A 152 7.14 -10.84 14.27
C VAL A 152 8.39 -9.96 14.45
N GLN A 153 8.26 -8.64 14.52
CA GLN A 153 9.41 -7.72 14.45
C GLN A 153 9.56 -6.82 15.67
N ASN A 154 10.81 -6.59 16.09
CA ASN A 154 11.22 -5.67 17.17
C ASN A 154 11.68 -4.31 16.60
N ILE A 155 10.98 -3.81 15.59
CA ILE A 155 11.27 -2.52 14.98
C ILE A 155 10.05 -1.59 15.08
N PRO A 156 10.24 -0.27 14.97
CA PRO A 156 9.14 0.67 14.89
C PRO A 156 8.22 0.38 13.68
N ILE A 157 6.91 0.40 13.93
CA ILE A 157 5.89 0.15 12.90
C ILE A 157 4.90 1.32 12.88
N LEU A 158 4.64 1.85 11.70
CA LEU A 158 3.50 2.72 11.45
C LEU A 158 2.39 1.93 10.75
N ILE A 159 1.25 1.80 11.41
CA ILE A 159 0.02 1.27 10.82
C ILE A 159 -0.74 2.40 10.13
N LEU A 160 -1.02 2.22 8.84
CA LEU A 160 -1.84 3.13 8.03
C LEU A 160 -3.11 2.41 7.59
N SER A 161 -4.27 2.98 7.90
CA SER A 161 -5.54 2.55 7.29
C SER A 161 -5.70 3.23 5.93
N TYR A 162 -5.96 2.43 4.90
CA TYR A 162 -6.32 2.93 3.58
C TYR A 162 -7.60 3.78 3.62
N GLU A 163 -8.56 3.37 4.44
CA GLU A 163 -9.82 4.07 4.66
C GLU A 163 -9.58 5.45 5.29
N SER A 164 -8.70 5.55 6.29
CA SER A 164 -8.28 6.84 6.86
C SER A 164 -7.57 7.73 5.85
N LEU A 165 -6.64 7.18 5.06
CA LEU A 165 -5.94 7.93 3.99
C LEU A 165 -6.92 8.52 2.97
N VAL A 166 -8.00 7.82 2.65
CA VAL A 166 -9.04 8.28 1.71
C VAL A 166 -9.99 9.28 2.38
N LEU A 167 -10.28 9.10 3.67
CA LEU A 167 -11.20 9.94 4.43
C LEU A 167 -10.61 11.33 4.71
N ASP A 168 -9.40 11.38 5.27
CA ASP A 168 -8.68 12.62 5.55
C ASP A 168 -7.17 12.39 5.42
N LEU A 169 -6.63 12.84 4.29
CA LEU A 169 -5.24 12.60 3.93
C LEU A 169 -4.26 13.46 4.76
N LYS A 170 -4.64 14.66 5.18
CA LYS A 170 -3.73 15.60 5.86
C LYS A 170 -3.14 15.03 7.17
N PRO A 171 -3.94 14.55 8.14
CA PRO A 171 -3.40 14.01 9.38
C PRO A 171 -2.53 12.76 9.13
N GLU A 172 -2.90 11.91 8.18
CA GLU A 172 -2.12 10.72 7.84
C GLU A 172 -0.76 11.08 7.23
N LEU A 173 -0.68 12.10 6.36
CA LEU A 173 0.60 12.60 5.84
C LEU A 173 1.50 13.15 6.95
N LEU A 174 0.93 13.84 7.94
CA LEU A 174 1.68 14.33 9.09
C LEU A 174 2.22 13.18 9.96
N ARG A 175 1.40 12.14 10.21
CA ARG A 175 1.82 10.92 10.92
C ARG A 175 2.96 10.21 10.19
N ILE A 176 2.85 10.07 8.86
CA ILE A 176 3.90 9.50 8.01
C ILE A 176 5.19 10.31 8.13
N SER A 177 5.10 11.64 8.06
CA SER A 177 6.27 12.52 8.16
C SER A 177 7.00 12.38 9.48
N HIS A 178 6.25 12.41 10.58
CA HIS A 178 6.78 12.25 11.92
C HIS A 178 7.49 10.89 12.06
N PHE A 179 6.86 9.81 11.60
CA PHE A 179 7.46 8.48 11.63
C PHE A 179 8.72 8.36 10.76
N LEU A 180 8.73 9.04 9.60
CA LEU A 180 9.87 9.04 8.69
C LEU A 180 11.00 9.98 9.10
N ASN A 181 10.75 10.87 10.06
CA ASN A 181 11.62 11.98 10.47
C ASN A 181 11.95 12.89 9.29
N THR A 182 10.92 13.33 8.58
CA THR A 182 11.04 14.27 7.44
C THR A 182 10.42 15.61 7.79
N ASP A 183 11.07 16.69 7.36
CA ASP A 183 10.54 18.04 7.52
C ASP A 183 9.51 18.34 6.42
N ILE A 184 8.34 18.82 6.82
CA ILE A 184 7.29 19.24 5.89
C ILE A 184 6.92 20.69 6.17
N THR A 185 6.96 21.50 5.12
CA THR A 185 6.38 22.85 5.14
C THR A 185 4.90 22.80 4.78
N GLU A 186 4.10 23.75 5.27
CA GLU A 186 2.69 23.85 4.91
C GLU A 186 2.51 23.98 3.38
N ARG A 187 3.40 24.70 2.69
CA ARG A 187 3.37 24.82 1.22
C ARG A 187 3.50 23.46 0.54
N LEU A 188 4.44 22.64 0.99
CA LEU A 188 4.67 21.30 0.44
C LEU A 188 3.45 20.41 0.72
N LEU A 189 2.97 20.38 1.96
CA LEU A 189 1.80 19.62 2.37
C LEU A 189 0.58 19.94 1.49
N GLN A 190 0.30 21.24 1.29
CA GLN A 190 -0.79 21.70 0.43
C GLN A 190 -0.62 21.28 -1.03
N CYS A 191 0.62 21.25 -1.53
CA CYS A 191 0.87 20.72 -2.87
C CYS A 191 0.57 19.23 -2.95
N VAL A 192 1.05 18.42 -1.99
CA VAL A 192 0.81 16.97 -1.97
C VAL A 192 -0.69 16.67 -1.88
N LEU A 193 -1.43 17.43 -1.08
CA LEU A 193 -2.90 17.31 -0.98
C LEU A 193 -3.60 17.62 -2.30
N ARG A 194 -3.16 18.65 -3.05
CA ARG A 194 -3.74 18.96 -4.37
C ARG A 194 -3.40 17.92 -5.45
N ASN A 195 -2.22 17.31 -5.34
CA ASN A 195 -1.72 16.33 -6.29
C ASN A 195 -1.84 14.89 -5.77
N SER A 196 -2.71 14.66 -4.79
CA SER A 196 -2.86 13.37 -4.11
C SER A 196 -3.41 12.30 -5.05
N ASP A 197 -4.30 12.69 -5.94
CA ASP A 197 -5.02 11.74 -6.80
C ASP A 197 -4.06 11.11 -7.82
N GLY A 198 -3.18 11.91 -8.43
CA GLY A 198 -2.20 11.45 -9.44
C GLY A 198 -2.77 10.52 -10.52
N LEU A 199 -1.88 9.84 -11.26
CA LEU A 199 -2.26 8.73 -12.15
C LEU A 199 -2.51 7.42 -11.38
N HIS A 200 -2.34 7.43 -10.05
CA HIS A 200 -2.14 6.22 -9.25
C HIS A 200 -3.30 5.94 -8.28
N LEU A 201 -4.15 6.93 -7.97
CA LEU A 201 -5.42 6.68 -7.31
C LEU A 201 -6.40 6.07 -8.31
N ARG A 202 -6.87 4.86 -8.01
CA ARG A 202 -7.84 4.18 -8.86
C ARG A 202 -9.19 4.88 -8.76
N ARG A 203 -9.66 5.44 -9.88
CA ARG A 203 -11.03 5.92 -10.00
C ARG A 203 -12.01 4.76 -9.78
N LYS A 204 -13.13 5.03 -9.08
CA LYS A 204 -14.18 4.03 -8.84
C LYS A 204 -14.73 3.53 -10.18
N HIS A 205 -14.53 2.25 -10.50
CA HIS A 205 -15.17 1.64 -11.67
C HIS A 205 -16.70 1.60 -11.50
N THR A 206 -17.41 1.95 -12.56
CA THR A 206 -18.87 2.05 -12.63
C THR A 206 -19.59 0.68 -12.61
N GLN A 207 -18.91 -0.40 -13.00
CA GLN A 207 -19.48 -1.75 -12.92
C GLN A 207 -19.21 -2.42 -11.57
N LYS A 208 -20.29 -2.62 -10.81
CA LYS A 208 -20.27 -3.22 -9.48
C LYS A 208 -20.45 -4.74 -9.58
N VAL A 209 -19.43 -5.48 -9.17
CA VAL A 209 -19.55 -6.90 -8.80
C VAL A 209 -19.66 -6.95 -7.28
N HIS A 210 -20.56 -7.78 -6.76
CA HIS A 210 -20.86 -7.84 -5.34
C HIS A 210 -20.57 -9.24 -4.80
N PHE A 211 -19.86 -9.28 -3.67
CA PHE A 211 -19.75 -10.50 -2.86
C PHE A 211 -21.10 -10.86 -2.23
N SER A 212 -21.28 -12.15 -1.92
CA SER A 212 -22.44 -12.63 -1.15
C SER A 212 -22.49 -11.96 0.23
N ARG A 213 -23.68 -11.99 0.86
CA ARG A 213 -23.85 -11.40 2.21
C ARG A 213 -22.97 -12.11 3.25
N ASP A 214 -22.89 -13.44 3.16
CA ASP A 214 -22.11 -14.26 4.10
C ASP A 214 -20.61 -13.96 4.00
N ILE A 215 -20.09 -13.77 2.79
CA ILE A 215 -18.69 -13.37 2.59
C ILE A 215 -18.42 -11.96 3.11
N LYS A 216 -19.37 -11.03 2.99
CA LYS A 216 -19.23 -9.69 3.59
C LYS A 216 -19.16 -9.78 5.11
N ALA A 217 -20.10 -10.48 5.74
CA ALA A 217 -20.10 -10.67 7.19
C ALA A 217 -18.81 -11.36 7.69
N THR A 218 -18.35 -12.38 6.96
CA THR A 218 -17.08 -13.07 7.27
C THR A 218 -15.88 -12.13 7.17
N ALA A 219 -15.86 -11.26 6.16
CA ALA A 219 -14.79 -10.29 5.98
C ALA A 219 -14.77 -9.22 7.06
N ASP A 220 -15.94 -8.70 7.44
CA ASP A 220 -16.10 -7.70 8.49
C ASP A 220 -15.63 -8.27 9.85
N ASP A 221 -15.99 -9.53 10.15
CA ASP A 221 -15.53 -10.26 11.34
C ASP A 221 -14.01 -10.45 11.36
N ILE A 222 -13.43 -10.97 10.26
CA ILE A 222 -11.97 -11.12 10.14
C ILE A 222 -11.26 -9.78 10.27
N TYR A 223 -11.76 -8.73 9.60
CA TYR A 223 -11.17 -7.40 9.64
C TYR A 223 -11.15 -6.84 11.06
N THR A 224 -12.29 -6.91 11.75
CA THR A 224 -12.43 -6.41 13.13
C THR A 224 -11.52 -7.17 14.09
N LYS A 225 -11.48 -8.50 14.00
CA LYS A 225 -10.58 -9.34 14.83
C LYS A 225 -9.11 -9.02 14.59
N THR A 226 -8.69 -8.87 13.34
CA THR A 226 -7.32 -8.52 12.99
C THR A 226 -6.93 -7.13 13.51
N LEU A 227 -7.81 -6.13 13.37
CA LEU A 227 -7.53 -4.79 13.90
C LEU A 227 -7.43 -4.79 15.42
N TRP A 228 -8.36 -5.48 16.11
CA TRP A 228 -8.31 -5.62 17.55
C TRP A 228 -7.00 -6.26 18.02
N GLU A 229 -6.53 -7.32 17.37
CA GLU A 229 -5.26 -7.97 17.70
C GLU A 229 -4.07 -7.02 17.48
N ILE A 230 -4.06 -6.25 16.39
CA ILE A 230 -3.04 -5.23 16.14
C ILE A 230 -3.02 -4.16 17.26
N GLU A 231 -4.19 -3.68 17.68
CA GLU A 231 -4.31 -2.68 18.74
C GLU A 231 -3.78 -3.18 20.09
N GLN A 232 -4.08 -4.43 20.46
CA GLN A 232 -3.53 -5.03 21.69
C GLN A 232 -2.00 -5.07 21.64
N LEU A 233 -1.43 -5.53 20.52
CA LEU A 233 0.01 -5.63 20.34
C LEU A 233 0.72 -4.26 20.32
N CYS A 234 0.07 -3.23 19.79
CA CYS A 234 0.58 -1.87 19.83
C CYS A 234 0.56 -1.30 21.26
N SER A 235 -0.48 -1.63 22.04
CA SER A 235 -0.63 -1.16 23.43
C SER A 235 0.38 -1.82 24.38
N GLU A 236 0.78 -3.07 24.13
CA GLU A 236 1.80 -3.78 24.91
C GLU A 236 3.23 -3.27 24.67
N ARG A 237 3.46 -2.46 23.62
CA ARG A 237 4.79 -1.97 23.20
C ARG A 237 5.07 -0.52 23.61
N THR A 238 4.07 0.19 24.14
CA THR A 238 4.18 1.54 24.72
C THR A 238 4.44 1.48 26.20
#